data_AF-A0A7S0K638-F1
#
_entry.id   AF-A0A7S0K638-F1
#
_cell.length_a   1.000
_cell.length_b   1.000
_cell.length_c   1.000
_cell.angle_alpha   90.00
_cell.angle_beta   90.00
_cell.angle_gamma   90.00
#
_symmetry.space_group_name_H-M   'P 1'
#
loop_
_entity.id
_entity.type
_entity.pdbx_description
1 polymer ?
#
loop_
_entity_poly.entity_id
_entity_poly.type
_entity_poly.pdbx_seq_one_letter_code
_entity_poly.pdbx_strand_id
1 'polypeptide(L)'
;VLRKRQVQITAEFAQSALKDQSAIKAMQMGLGKTSVVAPLLALLLADGESLITAVMPSPLLQQSRLQFRLIFSSLIPKRVLTFRFDRESPEFFPRNAASPMDGAQALEALVLKMDRARRDRAVVCTTPDAIKSFMLKYVDILQEVDAVPAHLLVDKSRLQEAGVAAADAATQHDSEVARFRALSRKADIMSKMFKLWGKEGNGILLLDEVDLLLHSLKSETNFPIGERVAVDMSPARWDFPLFLLEAVFYHSARRMTLAGVHLAPGADDILTDLSAVIDEGLRSFALQSSPHLVLLRPEFYHSEMKPLLAKWALEWLLGKHRMEHNSIETSYPLGCLAPTGKDGAA
;
A
#
# COMPACT_ATOMS: atom_id res chain seq x y z
N VAL A 1 -32.99 11.48 9.20
CA VAL A 1 -34.19 10.80 8.64
C VAL A 1 -33.73 9.71 7.69
N LEU A 2 -34.12 8.44 7.91
CA LEU A 2 -33.81 7.32 7.01
C LEU A 2 -34.80 7.28 5.85
N ARG A 3 -34.32 7.11 4.62
CA ARG A 3 -35.18 7.01 3.44
C ARG A 3 -35.73 5.59 3.32
N LYS A 4 -36.99 5.44 2.88
CA LYS A 4 -37.65 4.13 2.69
C LYS A 4 -36.81 3.15 1.87
N ARG A 5 -36.16 3.64 0.80
CA ARG A 5 -35.29 2.81 -0.06
C ARG A 5 -34.05 2.29 0.67
N GLN A 6 -33.44 3.07 1.56
CA GLN A 6 -32.28 2.65 2.34
C GLN A 6 -32.68 1.50 3.28
N VAL A 7 -33.82 1.63 3.98
CA VAL A 7 -34.34 0.59 4.87
C VAL A 7 -34.63 -0.71 4.12
N GLN A 8 -35.28 -0.61 2.97
CA GLN A 8 -35.58 -1.77 2.13
C GLN A 8 -34.29 -2.50 1.70
N ILE A 9 -33.29 -1.77 1.20
CA ILE A 9 -32.02 -2.35 0.76
C ILE A 9 -31.28 -3.01 1.93
N THR A 10 -31.21 -2.35 3.09
CA THR A 10 -30.59 -2.92 4.29
C THR A 10 -31.28 -4.21 4.72
N ALA A 11 -32.61 -4.25 4.72
CA ALA A 11 -33.37 -5.45 5.08
C ALA A 11 -33.14 -6.60 4.09
N GLU A 12 -33.12 -6.32 2.78
CA GLU A 12 -32.83 -7.32 1.74
C GLU A 12 -31.41 -7.90 1.90
N PHE A 13 -30.41 -7.06 2.18
CA PHE A 13 -29.05 -7.51 2.44
C PHE A 13 -28.94 -8.34 3.72
N ALA A 14 -29.58 -7.91 4.81
CA ALA A 14 -29.57 -8.66 6.06
C ALA A 14 -30.22 -10.04 5.91
N GLN A 15 -31.34 -10.13 5.19
CA GLN A 15 -31.98 -11.42 4.87
C GLN A 15 -31.12 -12.31 3.98
N SER A 16 -30.38 -11.73 3.03
CA SER A 16 -29.48 -12.49 2.15
C SER A 16 -28.29 -13.04 2.95
N ALA A 17 -27.71 -12.22 3.85
CA ALA A 17 -26.64 -12.64 4.74
C ALA A 17 -27.08 -13.78 5.68
N LEU A 18 -28.29 -13.72 6.23
CA LEU A 18 -28.87 -14.80 7.04
C LEU A 18 -29.06 -16.12 6.27
N LYS A 19 -29.15 -16.06 4.93
CA LYS A 19 -29.30 -17.23 4.06
C LYS A 19 -27.97 -17.72 3.47
N ASP A 20 -26.83 -17.17 3.91
CA ASP A 20 -25.51 -17.41 3.32
C ASP A 20 -25.47 -17.12 1.79
N GLN A 21 -26.17 -16.07 1.37
CA GLN A 21 -26.24 -15.64 -0.03
C GLN A 21 -25.58 -14.29 -0.24
N SER A 22 -24.74 -14.21 -1.27
CA SER A 22 -24.18 -12.95 -1.74
C SER A 22 -25.23 -12.15 -2.52
N ALA A 23 -25.29 -10.85 -2.26
CA ALA A 23 -26.18 -9.94 -2.96
C ALA A 23 -25.41 -8.71 -3.44
N ILE A 24 -25.83 -8.15 -4.58
CA ILE A 24 -25.32 -6.89 -5.11
C ILE A 24 -26.54 -6.00 -5.40
N LYS A 25 -26.48 -4.74 -4.96
CA LYS A 25 -27.54 -3.76 -5.21
C LYS A 25 -26.92 -2.47 -5.71
N ALA A 26 -27.32 -2.06 -6.90
CA ALA A 26 -26.97 -0.76 -7.44
C ALA A 26 -27.76 0.33 -6.70
N MET A 27 -27.05 1.36 -6.25
CA MET A 27 -27.63 2.60 -5.74
C MET A 27 -26.96 3.75 -6.48
N GLN A 28 -27.73 4.81 -6.81
CA GLN A 28 -27.15 6.01 -7.38
C GLN A 28 -26.20 6.70 -6.37
N MET A 29 -25.18 7.38 -6.92
CA MET A 29 -24.22 8.15 -6.12
C MET A 29 -24.94 9.20 -5.26
N GLY A 30 -24.47 9.39 -4.03
CA GLY A 30 -25.08 10.35 -3.09
C GLY A 30 -26.33 9.84 -2.33
N LEU A 31 -26.82 8.63 -2.60
CA LEU A 31 -27.95 8.04 -1.84
C LEU A 31 -27.57 7.48 -0.45
N GLY A 32 -26.34 7.71 0.01
CA GLY A 32 -25.88 7.33 1.34
C GLY A 32 -25.54 5.84 1.51
N LYS A 33 -24.91 5.21 0.51
CA LYS A 33 -24.43 3.82 0.62
C LYS A 33 -23.48 3.65 1.81
N THR A 34 -22.39 4.41 1.79
CA THR A 34 -21.33 4.40 2.80
C THR A 34 -21.73 5.12 4.09
N SER A 35 -22.58 6.15 3.99
CA SER A 35 -22.99 6.97 5.15
C SER A 35 -24.18 6.41 5.93
N VAL A 36 -25.00 5.52 5.35
CA VAL A 36 -26.22 5.02 6.00
C VAL A 36 -26.34 3.51 5.91
N VAL A 37 -26.30 2.94 4.70
CA VAL A 37 -26.55 1.50 4.50
C VAL A 37 -25.45 0.65 5.12
N ALA A 38 -24.17 0.92 4.81
CA ALA A 38 -23.06 0.13 5.33
C ALA A 38 -22.93 0.17 6.87
N PRO A 39 -23.08 1.33 7.55
CA PRO A 39 -23.14 1.38 9.01
C PRO A 39 -24.31 0.59 9.60
N LEU A 40 -25.52 0.67 9.01
CA LEU A 40 -26.67 -0.10 9.47
C LEU A 40 -26.46 -1.61 9.31
N LEU A 41 -25.89 -2.06 8.20
CA LEU A 41 -25.53 -3.46 7.99
C LEU A 41 -24.49 -3.93 9.00
N ALA A 42 -23.46 -3.12 9.25
CA ALA A 42 -22.46 -3.43 10.25
C ALA A 42 -23.04 -3.45 11.68
N LEU A 43 -24.10 -2.69 11.98
CA LEU A 43 -24.83 -2.81 13.25
C LEU A 43 -25.61 -4.12 13.35
N LEU A 44 -26.33 -4.48 12.30
CA LEU A 44 -27.24 -5.63 12.28
C LEU A 44 -26.50 -6.97 12.23
N LEU A 45 -25.40 -7.03 11.48
CA LEU A 45 -24.68 -8.27 11.19
C LEU A 45 -23.54 -8.55 12.18
N ALA A 46 -23.07 -7.55 12.92
CA ALA A 46 -22.05 -7.74 13.95
C ALA A 46 -22.67 -8.31 15.24
N ASP A 47 -22.97 -9.61 15.20
CA ASP A 47 -23.54 -10.46 16.25
C ASP A 47 -22.54 -10.81 17.39
N GLY A 48 -21.24 -10.76 17.10
CA GLY A 48 -20.15 -11.17 18.00
C GLY A 48 -19.55 -12.51 17.62
N GLU A 49 -20.19 -13.22 16.69
CA GLU A 49 -19.74 -14.48 16.10
C GLU A 49 -19.07 -14.28 14.74
N SER A 50 -19.60 -13.36 13.94
CA SER A 50 -19.24 -13.08 12.55
C SER A 50 -18.33 -11.86 12.47
N LEU A 51 -17.19 -11.95 11.77
CA LEU A 51 -16.29 -10.81 11.59
C LEU A 51 -16.76 -9.93 10.43
N ILE A 52 -17.20 -8.71 10.73
CA ILE A 52 -17.61 -7.75 9.69
C ILE A 52 -16.39 -7.03 9.12
N THR A 53 -16.13 -7.29 7.83
CA THR A 53 -15.06 -6.65 7.08
C THR A 53 -15.63 -5.78 5.98
N ALA A 54 -15.41 -4.47 6.06
CA ALA A 54 -15.75 -3.52 5.01
C ALA A 54 -14.54 -3.33 4.08
N VAL A 55 -14.71 -3.64 2.80
CA VAL A 55 -13.71 -3.48 1.76
C VAL A 55 -14.12 -2.35 0.85
N MET A 56 -13.16 -1.46 0.57
CA MET A 56 -13.36 -0.33 -0.31
C MET A 56 -12.06 -0.03 -1.07
N PRO A 57 -12.14 0.70 -2.19
CA PRO A 57 -10.96 1.18 -2.89
C PRO A 57 -10.01 1.96 -1.96
N SER A 58 -8.70 1.80 -2.17
CA SER A 58 -7.65 2.43 -1.36
C SER A 58 -7.82 3.95 -1.18
N PRO A 59 -8.20 4.74 -2.21
CA PRO A 59 -8.46 6.18 -2.05
C PRO A 59 -9.64 6.50 -1.12
N LEU A 60 -10.64 5.62 -1.02
CA LEU A 60 -11.85 5.83 -0.22
C LEU A 60 -11.69 5.36 1.23
N LEU A 61 -10.67 4.55 1.54
CA LEU A 61 -10.50 3.95 2.85
C LEU A 61 -10.49 4.97 3.99
N GLN A 62 -9.76 6.07 3.83
CA GLN A 62 -9.67 7.09 4.87
C GLN A 62 -11.03 7.76 5.10
N GLN A 63 -11.71 8.14 4.02
CA GLN A 63 -13.01 8.78 4.08
C GLN A 63 -14.06 7.88 4.73
N SER A 64 -14.21 6.65 4.25
CA SER A 64 -15.19 5.69 4.77
C SER A 64 -14.93 5.34 6.23
N ARG A 65 -13.66 5.21 6.64
CA ARG A 65 -13.30 4.97 8.04
C ARG A 65 -13.73 6.12 8.94
N LEU A 66 -13.54 7.37 8.51
CA LEU A 66 -13.99 8.54 9.27
C LEU A 66 -15.51 8.57 9.39
N GLN A 67 -16.23 8.24 8.32
CA GLN A 67 -17.69 8.14 8.33
C GLN A 67 -18.18 7.09 9.35
N PHE A 68 -17.62 5.88 9.32
CA PHE A 68 -17.95 4.85 10.32
C PHE A 68 -17.68 5.33 11.75
N ARG A 69 -16.54 6.00 11.99
CA ARG A 69 -16.19 6.51 13.32
C ARG A 69 -17.16 7.58 13.81
N LEU A 70 -17.54 8.53 12.96
CA LEU A 70 -18.49 9.60 13.31
C LEU A 70 -19.88 9.04 13.67
N ILE A 71 -20.32 8.01 12.94
CA ILE A 71 -21.63 7.39 13.16
C ILE A 71 -21.62 6.55 14.45
N PHE A 72 -20.57 5.75 14.66
CA PHE A 72 -20.48 4.91 15.85
C PHE A 72 -20.04 5.67 17.11
N SER A 73 -19.41 6.84 17.00
CA SER A 73 -19.11 7.66 18.18
C SER A 73 -20.35 8.33 18.78
N SER A 74 -21.38 8.58 17.97
CA SER A 74 -22.55 9.36 18.37
C SER A 74 -23.73 8.50 18.86
N LEU A 75 -23.88 7.27 18.37
CA LEU A 75 -25.08 6.45 18.61
C LEU A 75 -24.79 5.14 19.35
N ILE A 76 -23.88 4.31 18.85
CA ILE A 76 -23.55 3.00 19.42
C ILE A 76 -22.04 2.81 19.35
N PRO A 77 -21.33 2.75 20.49
CA PRO A 77 -19.87 2.70 20.50
C PRO A 77 -19.38 1.36 19.94
N LYS A 78 -19.08 1.37 18.64
CA LYS A 78 -18.38 0.29 17.94
C LYS A 78 -17.00 0.75 17.53
N ARG A 79 -16.02 -0.12 17.75
CA ARG A 79 -14.64 0.14 17.34
C ARG A 79 -14.55 -0.01 15.82
N VAL A 80 -13.85 0.94 15.19
CA VAL A 80 -13.53 0.89 13.77
C VAL A 80 -12.03 0.68 13.63
N LEU A 81 -11.67 -0.53 13.22
CA LEU A 81 -10.28 -0.94 13.00
C LEU A 81 -9.93 -0.84 11.53
N THR A 82 -8.63 -0.76 11.24
CA THR A 82 -8.13 -0.83 9.87
C THR A 82 -7.23 -2.05 9.76
N PHE A 83 -7.53 -2.93 8.82
CA PHE A 83 -6.63 -4.01 8.42
C PHE A 83 -5.80 -3.53 7.23
N ARG A 84 -4.48 -3.50 7.42
CA ARG A 84 -3.48 -3.19 6.40
C ARG A 84 -2.47 -4.31 6.39
N PHE A 85 -2.09 -4.72 5.20
CA PHE A 85 -1.09 -5.75 5.02
C PHE A 85 -0.39 -5.51 3.69
N ASP A 86 0.93 -5.52 3.72
CA ASP A 86 1.77 -5.56 2.53
C ASP A 86 2.58 -6.86 2.56
N ARG A 87 2.89 -7.40 1.38
CA ARG A 87 3.67 -8.62 1.20
C ARG A 87 5.07 -8.54 1.83
N GLU A 88 5.65 -7.34 1.92
CA GLU A 88 6.96 -7.08 2.52
C GLU A 88 6.90 -6.58 3.97
N SER A 89 5.71 -6.54 4.60
CA SER A 89 5.53 -6.01 5.96
C SER A 89 6.66 -6.47 6.90
N PRO A 90 7.64 -5.59 7.21
CA PRO A 90 8.88 -5.99 7.88
C PRO A 90 8.62 -6.44 9.32
N GLU A 91 7.51 -5.98 9.89
CA GLU A 91 6.93 -6.41 11.16
C GLU A 91 6.58 -7.92 11.20
N PHE A 92 6.20 -8.52 10.08
CA PHE A 92 5.82 -9.94 9.99
C PHE A 92 6.90 -10.78 9.28
N PHE A 93 7.61 -10.17 8.32
CA PHE A 93 8.62 -10.80 7.47
C PHE A 93 9.91 -9.97 7.43
N PRO A 94 10.64 -9.85 8.55
CA PRO A 94 11.93 -9.15 8.57
C PRO A 94 12.94 -9.82 7.64
N ARG A 95 13.56 -9.03 6.73
CA ARG A 95 14.65 -9.50 5.84
C ARG A 95 15.91 -9.87 6.62
N ASN A 96 16.22 -9.13 7.68
CA ASN A 96 17.40 -9.29 8.53
C ASN A 96 16.97 -9.56 9.98
N ALA A 97 16.22 -10.63 10.21
CA ALA A 97 15.78 -10.99 11.55
C ALA A 97 16.93 -11.64 12.32
N ALA A 98 17.32 -11.06 13.46
CA ALA A 98 18.16 -11.75 14.45
C ALA A 98 17.47 -12.99 15.04
N SER A 99 16.13 -13.08 14.93
CA SER A 99 15.32 -14.23 15.34
C SER A 99 14.10 -14.44 14.42
N PRO A 100 13.92 -15.61 13.80
CA PRO A 100 12.74 -15.95 13.00
C PRO A 100 11.41 -15.95 13.77
N MET A 101 11.46 -16.03 15.11
CA MET A 101 10.29 -16.17 15.98
C MET A 101 9.48 -14.87 16.13
N ASP A 102 10.11 -13.71 15.99
CA ASP A 102 9.49 -12.42 16.32
C ASP A 102 8.35 -12.08 15.34
N GLY A 103 8.54 -12.37 14.06
CA GLY A 103 7.50 -12.14 13.04
C GLY A 103 6.28 -13.06 13.19
N ALA A 104 6.46 -14.28 13.69
CA ALA A 104 5.34 -15.19 13.95
C ALA A 104 4.47 -14.70 15.12
N GLN A 105 5.09 -14.15 16.17
CA GLN A 105 4.37 -13.55 17.29
C GLN A 105 3.58 -12.31 16.87
N ALA A 106 4.16 -11.45 16.02
CA ALA A 106 3.47 -10.28 15.48
C ALA A 106 2.23 -10.67 14.65
N LEU A 107 2.35 -11.73 13.84
CA LEU A 107 1.23 -12.26 13.06
C LEU A 107 0.15 -12.89 13.96
N GLU A 108 0.55 -13.60 15.01
CA GLU A 108 -0.36 -14.16 16.01
C GLU A 108 -1.14 -13.05 16.74
N ALA A 109 -0.46 -11.96 17.11
CA ALA A 109 -1.09 -10.78 17.68
C ALA A 109 -2.09 -10.12 16.72
N LEU A 110 -1.80 -10.10 15.41
CA LEU A 110 -2.71 -9.59 14.38
C LEU A 110 -3.99 -10.44 14.29
N VAL A 111 -3.86 -11.77 14.24
CA VAL A 111 -5.02 -12.68 14.21
C VAL A 111 -5.85 -12.55 15.49
N LEU A 112 -5.20 -12.53 16.66
CA LEU A 112 -5.86 -12.30 17.95
C LEU A 112 -6.60 -10.95 17.98
N LYS A 113 -6.02 -9.90 17.38
CA LYS A 113 -6.66 -8.59 17.26
C LYS A 113 -7.93 -8.66 16.39
N MET A 114 -7.92 -9.43 15.31
CA MET A 114 -9.11 -9.62 14.46
C MET A 114 -10.18 -10.46 15.17
N ASP A 115 -9.82 -11.52 15.88
CA ASP A 115 -10.77 -12.30 16.67
C ASP A 115 -11.35 -11.48 17.84
N ARG A 116 -10.56 -10.63 18.49
CA ARG A 116 -11.09 -9.66 19.46
C ARG A 116 -12.05 -8.68 18.80
N ALA A 117 -11.74 -8.18 17.60
CA ALA A 117 -12.63 -7.29 16.86
C ALA A 117 -13.99 -7.94 16.58
N ARG A 118 -14.00 -9.22 16.21
CA ARG A 118 -15.21 -10.03 16.03
C ARG A 118 -16.05 -10.06 17.31
N ARG A 119 -15.46 -10.44 18.45
CA ARG A 119 -16.14 -10.52 19.76
C ARG A 119 -16.64 -9.16 20.24
N ASP A 120 -15.87 -8.10 20.02
CA ASP A 120 -16.24 -6.71 20.34
C ASP A 120 -17.31 -6.15 19.38
N ARG A 121 -17.77 -6.94 18.39
CA ARG A 121 -18.72 -6.54 17.34
C ARG A 121 -18.22 -5.30 16.57
N ALA A 122 -16.91 -5.18 16.42
CA ALA A 122 -16.23 -4.09 15.75
C ALA A 122 -16.33 -4.22 14.23
N VAL A 123 -16.03 -3.12 13.52
CA VAL A 123 -15.97 -3.10 12.05
C VAL A 123 -14.52 -3.00 11.62
N VAL A 124 -14.07 -3.93 10.77
CA VAL A 124 -12.73 -3.90 10.18
C VAL A 124 -12.81 -3.29 8.79
N CYS A 125 -12.19 -2.14 8.57
CA CYS A 125 -12.07 -1.51 7.25
C CYS A 125 -10.77 -1.94 6.57
N THR A 126 -10.83 -2.29 5.30
CA THR A 126 -9.64 -2.69 4.53
C THR A 126 -9.78 -2.39 3.04
N THR A 127 -8.72 -2.67 2.30
CA THR A 127 -8.64 -2.53 0.84
C THR A 127 -8.58 -3.92 0.20
N PRO A 128 -9.02 -4.06 -1.07
CA PRO A 128 -8.81 -5.30 -1.81
C PRO A 128 -7.31 -5.68 -1.84
N ASP A 129 -6.44 -4.68 -1.92
CA ASP A 129 -4.98 -4.84 -2.00
C ASP A 129 -4.42 -5.53 -0.76
N ALA A 130 -4.90 -5.18 0.43
CA ALA A 130 -4.43 -5.80 1.67
C ALA A 130 -4.88 -7.26 1.79
N ILE A 131 -6.13 -7.57 1.42
CA ILE A 131 -6.64 -8.96 1.44
C ILE A 131 -5.88 -9.82 0.43
N LYS A 132 -5.71 -9.32 -0.80
CA LYS A 132 -4.97 -10.04 -1.85
C LYS A 132 -3.50 -10.20 -1.50
N SER A 133 -2.85 -9.18 -0.96
CA SER A 133 -1.45 -9.27 -0.50
C SER A 133 -1.29 -10.30 0.61
N PHE A 134 -2.25 -10.38 1.53
CA PHE A 134 -2.27 -11.40 2.59
C PHE A 134 -2.43 -12.81 2.01
N MET A 135 -3.34 -12.99 1.04
CA MET A 135 -3.52 -14.25 0.33
C MET A 135 -2.28 -14.69 -0.44
N LEU A 136 -1.67 -13.80 -1.21
CA LEU A 136 -0.49 -14.12 -2.01
C LEU A 136 0.70 -14.44 -1.13
N LYS A 137 0.90 -13.69 -0.04
CA LYS A 137 1.97 -14.00 0.91
C LYS A 137 1.77 -15.36 1.58
N TYR A 138 0.53 -15.76 1.86
CA TYR A 138 0.23 -17.09 2.37
C TYR A 138 0.59 -18.18 1.35
N VAL A 139 0.22 -17.99 0.08
CA VAL A 139 0.58 -18.92 -1.01
C VAL A 139 2.09 -19.02 -1.20
N ASP A 140 2.80 -17.89 -1.18
CA ASP A 140 4.27 -17.89 -1.27
C ASP A 140 4.92 -18.71 -0.15
N ILE A 141 4.44 -18.56 1.09
CA ILE A 141 4.96 -19.30 2.24
C ILE A 141 4.67 -20.79 2.09
N LEU A 142 3.46 -21.16 1.63
CA LEU A 142 3.13 -22.56 1.37
C LEU A 142 4.05 -23.16 0.29
N GLN A 143 4.31 -22.42 -0.78
CA GLN A 143 5.21 -22.85 -1.84
C GLN A 143 6.66 -22.98 -1.32
N GLU A 144 7.12 -22.05 -0.49
CA GLU A 144 8.45 -22.11 0.12
C GLU A 144 8.57 -23.32 1.07
N VAL A 145 7.53 -23.63 1.86
CA VAL A 145 7.49 -24.79 2.75
C VAL A 145 7.38 -26.12 1.98
N ASP A 146 6.70 -26.14 0.84
CA ASP A 146 6.62 -27.32 -0.02
C ASP A 146 7.94 -27.58 -0.77
N ALA A 147 8.66 -26.53 -1.11
CA ALA A 147 9.96 -26.60 -1.78
C ALA A 147 11.14 -26.96 -0.85
N VAL A 148 10.89 -27.46 0.36
CA VAL A 148 11.93 -27.86 1.32
C VAL A 148 12.84 -28.93 0.70
N PRO A 149 14.16 -28.70 0.63
CA PRO A 149 15.11 -29.69 0.15
C PRO A 149 15.06 -30.99 0.97
N ALA A 150 15.10 -32.13 0.28
CA ALA A 150 14.99 -33.45 0.92
C ALA A 150 16.05 -33.70 2.02
N HIS A 151 17.24 -33.10 1.91
CA HIS A 151 18.30 -33.23 2.92
C HIS A 151 17.97 -32.55 4.26
N LEU A 152 17.03 -31.60 4.28
CA LEU A 152 16.52 -30.97 5.51
C LEU A 152 15.46 -31.83 6.22
N LEU A 153 14.91 -32.84 5.54
CA LEU A 153 13.92 -33.77 6.08
C LEU A 153 14.54 -35.02 6.74
N VAL A 154 15.86 -35.21 6.59
CA VAL A 154 16.58 -36.36 7.13
C VAL A 154 17.02 -36.08 8.57
N ASP A 155 16.91 -37.09 9.43
CA ASP A 155 17.36 -37.01 10.82
C ASP A 155 18.86 -36.70 10.93
N LYS A 156 19.16 -35.75 11.82
CA LYS A 156 20.51 -35.29 12.17
C LYS A 156 21.51 -36.41 12.46
N SER A 157 21.03 -37.53 13.01
CA SER A 157 21.85 -38.70 13.34
C SER A 157 22.56 -39.29 12.12
N ARG A 158 21.95 -39.22 10.93
CA ARG A 158 22.56 -39.73 9.68
C ARG A 158 23.60 -38.79 9.07
N LEU A 159 23.59 -37.51 9.43
CA LEU A 159 24.55 -36.50 8.96
C LEU A 159 25.84 -36.51 9.80
N GLN A 160 25.74 -36.86 11.09
CA GLN A 160 26.88 -36.94 12.00
C GLN A 160 27.81 -38.14 11.73
N GLU A 161 27.31 -39.19 11.09
CA GLU A 161 28.10 -40.36 10.66
C GLU A 161 29.14 -40.02 9.55
N ALA A 162 29.09 -38.82 8.97
CA ALA A 162 29.91 -38.40 7.83
C ALA A 162 31.19 -37.58 8.17
N GLY A 163 31.53 -37.34 9.45
CA GLY A 163 32.84 -36.80 9.86
C GLY A 163 32.96 -35.27 10.03
N VAL A 164 34.13 -34.82 10.51
CA VAL A 164 34.42 -33.59 11.29
C VAL A 164 34.25 -32.23 10.56
N ALA A 165 33.95 -32.21 9.25
CA ALA A 165 33.48 -30.98 8.57
C ALA A 165 32.01 -30.61 8.94
N ALA A 166 31.38 -31.41 9.80
CA ALA A 166 29.97 -31.37 10.14
C ALA A 166 29.53 -30.26 11.13
N ALA A 167 30.42 -29.56 11.84
CA ALA A 167 29.97 -28.60 12.86
C ALA A 167 29.32 -27.33 12.25
N ASP A 168 29.98 -26.72 11.27
CA ASP A 168 29.43 -25.55 10.56
C ASP A 168 28.24 -25.95 9.66
N ALA A 169 28.34 -27.11 9.02
CA ALA A 169 27.25 -27.65 8.19
C ALA A 169 26.02 -28.06 9.02
N ALA A 170 26.19 -28.60 10.22
CA ALA A 170 25.09 -28.93 11.13
C ALA A 170 24.44 -27.67 11.71
N THR A 171 25.24 -26.62 11.99
CA THR A 171 24.72 -25.33 12.45
C THR A 171 23.93 -24.63 11.35
N GLN A 172 24.41 -24.69 10.10
CA GLN A 172 23.67 -24.21 8.93
C GLN A 172 22.37 -25.02 8.72
N HIS A 173 22.44 -26.34 8.76
CA HIS A 173 21.27 -27.24 8.66
C HIS A 173 20.22 -26.92 9.72
N ASP A 174 20.62 -26.75 10.97
CA ASP A 174 19.73 -26.34 12.07
C ASP A 174 19.07 -24.99 11.80
N SER A 175 19.83 -24.02 11.29
CA SER A 175 19.32 -22.70 10.99
C SER A 175 18.28 -22.73 9.87
N GLU A 176 18.49 -23.57 8.84
CA GLU A 176 17.56 -23.75 7.73
C GLU A 176 16.30 -24.49 8.17
N VAL A 177 16.44 -25.58 8.93
CA VAL A 177 15.29 -26.31 9.51
C VAL A 177 14.48 -25.38 10.42
N ALA A 178 15.14 -24.55 11.25
CA ALA A 178 14.47 -23.58 12.09
C ALA A 178 13.71 -22.52 11.28
N ARG A 179 14.29 -22.05 10.16
CA ARG A 179 13.64 -21.13 9.21
C ARG A 179 12.37 -21.76 8.61
N PHE A 180 12.45 -22.97 8.08
CA PHE A 180 11.28 -23.64 7.48
C PHE A 180 10.18 -23.95 8.51
N ARG A 181 10.56 -24.35 9.73
CA ARG A 181 9.59 -24.49 10.83
C ARG A 181 8.91 -23.16 11.18
N ALA A 182 9.65 -22.05 11.18
CA ALA A 182 9.08 -20.74 11.42
C ALA A 182 8.12 -20.31 10.30
N LEU A 183 8.46 -20.60 9.03
CA LEU A 183 7.58 -20.36 7.88
C LEU A 183 6.30 -21.20 7.95
N SER A 184 6.43 -22.50 8.24
CA SER A 184 5.30 -23.40 8.46
C SER A 184 4.38 -22.89 9.57
N ARG A 185 4.93 -22.47 10.71
CA ARG A 185 4.16 -21.85 11.80
C ARG A 185 3.45 -20.57 11.35
N LYS A 186 4.10 -19.71 10.55
CA LYS A 186 3.46 -18.50 10.01
C LYS A 186 2.29 -18.86 9.10
N ALA A 187 2.44 -19.87 8.23
CA ALA A 187 1.35 -20.36 7.39
C ALA A 187 0.17 -20.84 8.24
N ASP A 188 0.41 -21.62 9.30
CA ASP A 188 -0.64 -22.07 10.20
C ASP A 188 -1.38 -20.90 10.86
N ILE A 189 -0.66 -19.86 11.29
CA ILE A 189 -1.26 -18.66 11.86
C ILE A 189 -2.08 -17.91 10.80
N MET A 190 -1.57 -17.73 9.59
CA MET A 190 -2.32 -17.08 8.49
C MET A 190 -3.59 -17.85 8.14
N SER A 191 -3.56 -19.19 8.20
CA SER A 191 -4.73 -20.04 7.96
C SER A 191 -5.89 -19.71 8.90
N LYS A 192 -5.59 -19.35 10.17
CA LYS A 192 -6.60 -18.93 11.15
C LYS A 192 -7.33 -17.65 10.71
N MET A 193 -6.66 -16.73 10.03
CA MET A 193 -7.31 -15.54 9.47
C MET A 193 -8.29 -15.92 8.35
N PHE A 194 -7.92 -16.84 7.46
CA PHE A 194 -8.84 -17.32 6.42
C PHE A 194 -10.03 -18.06 7.00
N LYS A 195 -9.86 -18.80 8.11
CA LYS A 195 -10.98 -19.41 8.82
C LYS A 195 -11.93 -18.38 9.41
N LEU A 196 -11.41 -17.28 9.96
CA LEU A 196 -12.21 -16.15 10.46
C LEU A 196 -13.02 -15.46 9.34
N TRP A 197 -12.43 -15.31 8.15
CA TRP A 197 -13.13 -14.72 6.99
C TRP A 197 -14.03 -15.70 6.24
N GLY A 198 -13.71 -16.99 6.30
CA GLY A 198 -14.39 -18.04 5.55
C GLY A 198 -15.67 -18.52 6.24
N LYS A 199 -16.18 -19.66 5.75
CA LYS A 199 -17.41 -20.28 6.24
C LYS A 199 -17.32 -20.68 7.71
N GLU A 200 -16.16 -21.15 8.17
CA GLU A 200 -15.97 -21.58 9.57
C GLU A 200 -16.23 -20.42 10.56
N GLY A 201 -15.77 -19.21 10.25
CA GLY A 201 -15.95 -18.02 11.08
C GLY A 201 -17.18 -17.18 10.71
N ASN A 202 -18.01 -17.64 9.77
CA ASN A 202 -19.14 -16.90 9.21
C ASN A 202 -18.77 -15.44 8.86
N GLY A 203 -17.61 -15.23 8.24
CA GLY A 203 -17.11 -13.89 7.93
C GLY A 203 -18.01 -13.18 6.92
N ILE A 204 -18.38 -11.94 7.21
CA ILE A 204 -19.25 -11.15 6.32
C ILE A 204 -18.46 -10.00 5.71
N LEU A 205 -18.49 -9.94 4.38
CA LEU A 205 -17.81 -8.94 3.59
C LEU A 205 -18.79 -7.88 3.08
N LEU A 206 -18.55 -6.62 3.43
CA LEU A 206 -19.27 -5.47 2.89
C LEU A 206 -18.39 -4.82 1.82
N LEU A 207 -18.83 -4.87 0.56
CA LEU A 207 -18.07 -4.34 -0.57
C LEU A 207 -18.62 -2.98 -1.01
N ASP A 208 -17.77 -1.96 -1.02
CA ASP A 208 -18.08 -0.64 -1.61
C ASP A 208 -17.43 -0.49 -2.99
N GLU A 209 -18.10 0.18 -3.92
CA GLU A 209 -17.67 0.27 -5.33
C GLU A 209 -17.33 -1.09 -5.96
N VAL A 210 -18.29 -2.03 -5.89
CA VAL A 210 -18.17 -3.41 -6.38
C VAL A 210 -17.74 -3.49 -7.85
N ASP A 211 -18.19 -2.54 -8.66
CA ASP A 211 -17.80 -2.38 -10.06
C ASP A 211 -16.31 -2.10 -10.24
N LEU A 212 -15.68 -1.40 -9.30
CA LEU A 212 -14.23 -1.22 -9.28
C LEU A 212 -13.52 -2.43 -8.66
N LEU A 213 -14.03 -2.95 -7.55
CA LEU A 213 -13.40 -4.02 -6.78
C LEU A 213 -13.35 -5.37 -7.53
N LEU A 214 -14.42 -5.71 -8.26
CA LEU A 214 -14.55 -6.99 -8.97
C LEU A 214 -14.20 -6.89 -10.46
N HIS A 215 -13.70 -5.74 -10.93
CA HIS A 215 -13.26 -5.61 -12.31
C HIS A 215 -12.01 -6.46 -12.56
N SER A 216 -12.10 -7.45 -13.44
CA SER A 216 -11.05 -8.45 -13.71
C SER A 216 -9.71 -7.79 -14.05
N LEU A 217 -9.70 -6.87 -15.02
CA LEU A 217 -8.48 -6.23 -15.50
C LEU A 217 -7.83 -5.26 -14.50
N LYS A 218 -8.59 -4.67 -13.57
CA LYS A 218 -8.02 -3.72 -12.58
C LYS A 218 -7.62 -4.42 -11.29
N SER A 219 -8.34 -5.49 -10.95
CA SER A 219 -8.14 -6.18 -9.68
C SER A 219 -7.04 -7.25 -9.76
N GLU A 220 -6.64 -7.74 -10.94
CA GLU A 220 -5.64 -8.83 -11.04
C GLU A 220 -4.25 -8.38 -11.49
N THR A 221 -4.13 -7.34 -12.33
CA THR A 221 -2.84 -6.89 -12.87
C THR A 221 -1.92 -6.19 -11.86
N ASN A 222 -2.42 -5.92 -10.65
CA ASN A 222 -1.69 -5.23 -9.58
C ASN A 222 -0.98 -6.17 -8.60
N PHE A 223 -1.00 -7.48 -8.85
CA PHE A 223 -0.52 -8.49 -7.90
C PHE A 223 0.59 -9.38 -8.48
N PRO A 224 1.78 -8.82 -8.76
CA PRO A 224 2.91 -9.62 -9.21
C PRO A 224 3.37 -10.59 -8.10
N ILE A 225 3.61 -11.84 -8.50
CA ILE A 225 4.25 -12.88 -7.68
C ILE A 225 5.76 -12.79 -7.90
N GLY A 226 6.57 -13.27 -6.95
CA GLY A 226 8.04 -13.23 -7.02
C GLY A 226 8.68 -12.06 -6.28
N GLU A 227 9.99 -11.90 -6.40
CA GLU A 227 10.74 -10.86 -5.69
C GLU A 227 10.41 -9.46 -6.23
N ARG A 228 10.30 -8.45 -5.35
CA ARG A 228 10.19 -7.07 -5.78
C ARG A 228 11.54 -6.61 -6.33
N VAL A 229 11.61 -6.46 -7.64
CA VAL A 229 12.76 -5.84 -8.30
C VAL A 229 12.56 -4.33 -8.28
N ALA A 230 13.56 -3.59 -7.79
CA ALA A 230 13.56 -2.15 -7.91
C ALA A 230 13.41 -1.77 -9.39
N VAL A 231 12.47 -0.88 -9.69
CA VAL A 231 12.29 -0.39 -11.04
C VAL A 231 13.60 0.26 -11.49
N ASP A 232 14.03 -0.02 -12.72
CA ASP A 232 15.27 0.54 -13.26
C ASP A 232 15.32 2.07 -13.07
N MET A 233 16.49 2.57 -12.66
CA MET A 233 16.75 3.94 -12.25
C MET A 233 15.87 4.49 -11.11
N SER A 234 15.21 3.66 -10.30
CA SER A 234 14.51 4.14 -9.08
C SER A 234 15.52 4.68 -8.05
N PRO A 235 15.35 5.90 -7.48
CA PRO A 235 14.23 6.83 -7.64
C PRO A 235 14.42 7.90 -8.74
N ALA A 236 15.62 8.00 -9.33
CA ALA A 236 15.95 8.94 -10.40
C ALA A 236 14.93 8.97 -11.55
N ARG A 237 14.29 7.85 -11.85
CA ARG A 237 13.29 7.68 -12.90
C ARG A 237 12.12 8.67 -12.80
N TRP A 238 11.70 9.04 -11.60
CA TRP A 238 10.63 10.03 -11.39
C TRP A 238 11.17 11.35 -10.84
N ASP A 239 12.26 11.33 -10.07
CA ASP A 239 12.88 12.55 -9.56
C ASP A 239 13.39 13.44 -10.69
N PHE A 240 13.98 12.85 -11.74
CA PHE A 240 14.52 13.61 -12.87
C PHE A 240 13.42 14.29 -13.70
N PRO A 241 12.34 13.61 -14.14
CA PRO A 241 11.23 14.30 -14.79
C PRO A 241 10.58 15.38 -13.93
N LEU A 242 10.41 15.15 -12.62
CA LEU A 242 9.87 16.16 -11.70
C LEU A 242 10.80 17.39 -11.63
N PHE A 243 12.11 17.16 -11.54
CA PHE A 243 13.11 18.21 -11.59
C PHE A 243 13.10 18.99 -12.90
N LEU A 244 12.90 18.34 -14.05
CA LEU A 244 12.77 19.03 -15.33
C LEU A 244 11.49 19.88 -15.40
N LEU A 245 10.38 19.35 -14.89
CA LEU A 245 9.10 20.07 -14.84
C LEU A 245 9.15 21.28 -13.90
N GLU A 246 9.96 21.20 -12.85
CA GLU A 246 10.18 22.31 -11.92
C GLU A 246 10.62 23.59 -12.63
N ALA A 247 11.53 23.48 -13.61
CA ALA A 247 11.98 24.63 -14.39
C ALA A 247 10.86 25.27 -15.23
N VAL A 248 9.93 24.45 -15.74
CA VAL A 248 8.76 24.94 -16.47
C VAL A 248 7.78 25.63 -15.53
N PHE A 249 7.51 25.04 -14.36
CA PHE A 249 6.59 25.62 -13.37
C PHE A 249 7.17 26.83 -12.64
N TYR A 250 8.50 26.98 -12.62
CA TYR A 250 9.17 28.16 -12.07
C TYR A 250 8.65 29.47 -12.67
N HIS A 251 8.30 29.49 -13.97
CA HIS A 251 7.72 30.67 -14.61
C HIS A 251 6.42 31.14 -13.92
N SER A 252 5.56 30.21 -13.49
CA SER A 252 4.30 30.54 -12.82
C SER A 252 4.46 30.72 -11.31
N ALA A 253 5.27 29.86 -10.67
CA ALA A 253 5.40 29.84 -9.21
C ALA A 253 6.43 30.85 -8.67
N ARG A 254 7.41 31.27 -9.49
CA ARG A 254 8.56 32.12 -9.15
C ARG A 254 9.35 31.63 -7.92
N ARG A 255 9.26 30.33 -7.63
CA ARG A 255 9.95 29.65 -6.55
C ARG A 255 10.15 28.19 -6.90
N MET A 256 11.19 27.60 -6.36
CA MET A 256 11.37 26.15 -6.36
C MET A 256 10.42 25.49 -5.34
N THR A 257 9.83 24.37 -5.71
CA THR A 257 8.94 23.54 -4.89
C THR A 257 9.61 22.26 -4.42
N LEU A 258 10.61 21.78 -5.17
CA LEU A 258 11.44 20.63 -4.79
C LEU A 258 12.40 21.01 -3.66
N ALA A 259 12.32 20.30 -2.54
CA ALA A 259 13.22 20.45 -1.41
C ALA A 259 14.54 19.68 -1.62
N GLY A 260 15.64 20.18 -1.06
CA GLY A 260 16.94 19.48 -1.06
C GLY A 260 17.71 19.50 -2.39
N VAL A 261 17.32 20.39 -3.32
CA VAL A 261 18.05 20.60 -4.57
C VAL A 261 19.22 21.56 -4.32
N HIS A 262 20.44 21.08 -4.48
CA HIS A 262 21.65 21.91 -4.44
C HIS A 262 22.05 22.31 -5.85
N LEU A 263 21.78 23.57 -6.21
CA LEU A 263 22.12 24.13 -7.51
C LEU A 263 23.54 24.71 -7.49
N ALA A 264 24.23 24.68 -8.63
CA ALA A 264 25.48 25.41 -8.76
C ALA A 264 25.22 26.93 -8.69
N PRO A 265 26.20 27.73 -8.20
CA PRO A 265 26.11 29.19 -8.29
C PRO A 265 25.88 29.62 -9.76
N GLY A 266 24.81 30.37 -10.03
CA GLY A 266 24.44 30.82 -11.38
C GLY A 266 23.45 29.91 -12.13
N ALA A 267 23.04 28.77 -11.56
CA ALA A 267 22.01 27.93 -12.18
C ALA A 267 20.62 28.59 -12.23
N ASP A 268 20.38 29.59 -11.37
CA ASP A 268 19.14 30.39 -11.37
C ASP A 268 18.97 31.21 -12.67
N ASP A 269 20.07 31.50 -13.37
CA ASP A 269 20.04 32.19 -14.66
C ASP A 269 19.30 31.34 -15.71
N ILE A 270 19.47 30.00 -15.66
CA ILE A 270 18.78 29.07 -16.57
C ILE A 270 17.26 29.14 -16.37
N LEU A 271 16.82 29.24 -15.10
CA LEU A 271 15.40 29.34 -14.76
C LEU A 271 14.81 30.69 -15.22
N THR A 272 15.60 31.75 -15.09
CA THR A 272 15.22 33.09 -15.54
C THR A 272 15.12 33.16 -17.05
N ASP A 273 16.11 32.61 -17.77
CA ASP A 273 16.12 32.51 -19.23
C ASP A 273 14.95 31.69 -19.74
N LEU A 274 14.67 30.53 -19.12
CA LEU A 274 13.54 29.68 -19.52
C LEU A 274 12.21 30.40 -19.30
N SER A 275 12.10 31.19 -18.23
CA SER A 275 10.92 32.00 -17.98
C SER A 275 10.70 33.05 -19.06
N ALA A 276 11.76 33.72 -19.51
CA ALA A 276 11.69 34.70 -20.60
C ALA A 276 11.32 34.05 -21.94
N VAL A 277 11.83 32.84 -22.22
CA VAL A 277 11.43 32.05 -23.39
C VAL A 277 9.96 31.67 -23.31
N ILE A 278 9.45 31.29 -22.13
CA ILE A 278 8.01 31.00 -21.96
C ILE A 278 7.17 32.25 -22.25
N ASP A 279 7.57 33.42 -21.75
CA ASP A 279 6.90 34.70 -22.05
C ASP A 279 6.89 35.03 -23.54
N GLU A 280 7.99 34.79 -24.26
CA GLU A 280 8.06 34.93 -25.72
C GLU A 280 7.17 33.90 -26.43
N GLY A 281 7.13 32.66 -25.95
CA GLY A 281 6.26 31.63 -26.50
C GLY A 281 4.79 31.96 -26.36
N LEU A 282 4.39 32.58 -25.24
CA LEU A 282 3.03 33.08 -25.03
C LEU A 282 2.70 34.25 -25.97
N ARG A 283 3.64 35.20 -26.16
CA ARG A 283 3.46 36.35 -27.07
C ARG A 283 3.39 35.93 -28.54
N SER A 284 4.17 34.93 -28.93
CA SER A 284 4.24 34.43 -30.29
C SER A 284 3.22 33.32 -30.61
N PHE A 285 2.31 33.01 -29.68
CA PHE A 285 1.34 31.90 -29.81
C PHE A 285 2.00 30.52 -30.05
N ALA A 286 3.25 30.33 -29.59
CA ALA A 286 3.85 29.01 -29.47
C ALA A 286 3.40 28.26 -28.21
N LEU A 287 3.00 28.99 -27.18
CA LEU A 287 2.50 28.48 -25.90
C LEU A 287 1.14 29.10 -25.60
N GLN A 288 0.33 28.37 -24.83
CA GLN A 288 -0.92 28.84 -24.24
C GLN A 288 -0.89 28.60 -22.73
N SER A 289 -1.40 29.52 -21.91
CA SER A 289 -1.33 29.43 -20.44
C SER A 289 -2.63 28.99 -19.75
N SER A 290 -3.76 28.94 -20.48
CA SER A 290 -5.08 28.63 -19.92
C SER A 290 -5.66 27.35 -20.54
N PRO A 291 -6.13 26.36 -19.76
CA PRO A 291 -6.18 26.32 -18.28
C PRO A 291 -4.84 25.99 -17.60
N HIS A 292 -3.84 25.56 -18.36
CA HIS A 292 -2.45 25.34 -17.93
C HIS A 292 -1.52 25.57 -19.13
N LEU A 293 -0.19 25.52 -18.91
CA LEU A 293 0.78 25.71 -19.97
C LEU A 293 0.71 24.57 -21.00
N VAL A 294 0.40 24.89 -22.26
CA VAL A 294 0.30 23.96 -23.38
C VAL A 294 1.21 24.42 -24.51
N LEU A 295 2.02 23.50 -25.03
CA LEU A 295 2.83 23.68 -26.22
C LEU A 295 1.98 23.56 -27.48
N LEU A 296 1.86 24.66 -28.23
CA LEU A 296 1.11 24.72 -29.49
C LEU A 296 1.99 24.41 -30.71
N ARG A 297 3.27 24.80 -30.65
CA ARG A 297 4.24 24.65 -31.75
C ARG A 297 5.44 23.80 -31.32
N PRO A 298 5.55 22.52 -31.75
CA PRO A 298 6.68 21.65 -31.39
C PRO A 298 8.05 22.20 -31.77
N GLU A 299 8.16 22.97 -32.85
CA GLU A 299 9.41 23.56 -33.32
C GLU A 299 9.99 24.54 -32.30
N PHE A 300 9.12 25.31 -31.64
CA PHE A 300 9.50 26.27 -30.59
C PHE A 300 10.11 25.56 -29.38
N TYR A 301 9.59 24.37 -29.02
CA TYR A 301 10.20 23.58 -27.96
C TYR A 301 11.62 23.14 -28.37
N HIS A 302 11.80 22.68 -29.60
CA HIS A 302 13.10 22.20 -30.06
C HIS A 302 14.14 23.30 -30.23
N SER A 303 13.75 24.49 -30.71
CA SER A 303 14.67 25.60 -30.94
C SER A 303 14.96 26.42 -29.68
N GLU A 304 13.94 26.73 -28.88
CA GLU A 304 14.07 27.70 -27.78
C GLU A 304 14.11 27.03 -26.39
N MET A 305 13.19 26.10 -26.10
CA MET A 305 13.04 25.55 -24.75
C MET A 305 14.03 24.40 -24.45
N LYS A 306 14.21 23.48 -25.40
CA LYS A 306 15.02 22.27 -25.25
C LYS A 306 16.49 22.58 -24.92
N PRO A 307 17.16 23.58 -25.52
CA PRO A 307 18.53 23.92 -25.14
C PRO A 307 18.66 24.34 -23.67
N LEU A 308 17.70 25.11 -23.15
CA LEU A 308 17.69 25.54 -21.74
C LEU A 308 17.36 24.37 -20.80
N LEU A 309 16.37 23.53 -21.17
CA LEU A 309 16.06 22.31 -20.42
C LEU A 309 17.23 21.30 -20.44
N ALA A 310 18.05 21.27 -21.49
CA ALA A 310 19.24 20.44 -21.54
C ALA A 310 20.34 20.95 -20.60
N LYS A 311 20.54 22.27 -20.50
CA LYS A 311 21.41 22.87 -19.48
C LYS A 311 20.92 22.57 -18.07
N TRP A 312 19.60 22.70 -17.86
CA TRP A 312 18.96 22.35 -16.59
C TRP A 312 19.13 20.86 -16.25
N ALA A 313 18.95 19.96 -17.22
CA ALA A 313 19.22 18.53 -17.04
C ALA A 313 20.67 18.25 -16.63
N LEU A 314 21.63 19.01 -17.17
CA LEU A 314 23.04 18.88 -16.82
C LEU A 314 23.30 19.28 -15.35
N GLU A 315 22.64 20.33 -14.85
CA GLU A 315 22.73 20.71 -13.43
C GLU A 315 22.29 19.57 -12.50
N TRP A 316 21.25 18.83 -12.86
CA TRP A 316 20.82 17.66 -12.10
C TRP A 316 21.88 16.54 -12.08
N LEU A 317 22.47 16.25 -13.23
CA LEU A 317 23.52 15.22 -13.35
C LEU A 317 24.77 15.60 -12.57
N LEU A 318 25.20 16.86 -12.66
CA LEU A 318 26.34 17.39 -11.91
C LEU A 318 26.08 17.42 -10.40
N GLY A 319 24.86 17.77 -9.99
CA GLY A 319 24.44 17.77 -8.59
C GLY A 319 24.48 16.37 -7.97
N LYS A 320 24.02 15.34 -8.69
CA LYS A 320 24.09 13.94 -8.23
C LYS A 320 25.52 13.45 -8.05
N HIS A 321 26.42 13.77 -9.00
CA HIS A 321 27.81 13.34 -8.92
C HIS A 321 28.58 14.04 -7.78
N ARG A 322 28.24 15.30 -7.47
CA ARG A 322 28.75 16.01 -6.29
C ARG A 322 28.30 15.36 -4.97
N MET A 323 27.09 14.83 -4.92
CA MET A 323 26.58 14.13 -3.73
C MET A 323 27.26 12.77 -3.54
N GLU A 324 27.53 12.01 -4.61
CA GLU A 324 28.22 10.71 -4.54
C GLU A 324 29.67 10.83 -4.04
N HIS A 325 30.39 11.89 -4.40
CA HIS A 325 31.75 12.15 -3.90
C HIS A 325 31.82 12.66 -2.46
N ASN A 326 30.71 13.17 -1.91
CA ASN A 326 30.63 13.71 -0.55
C ASN A 326 29.89 12.82 0.45
N SER A 327 29.42 11.64 0.04
CA SER A 327 28.56 10.76 0.85
C SER A 327 29.18 9.37 0.97
N ILE A 328 30.12 9.21 1.90
CA ILE A 328 30.16 7.96 2.68
C ILE A 328 28.94 8.04 3.59
N GLU A 329 27.97 7.15 3.37
CA GLU A 329 26.71 7.03 4.11
C GLU A 329 25.69 8.17 3.94
N THR A 330 24.69 7.97 3.07
CA THR A 330 23.32 8.42 3.39
C THR A 330 22.31 7.50 2.73
N SER A 331 21.68 6.67 3.56
CA SER A 331 20.38 6.09 3.28
C SER A 331 19.36 7.24 3.23
N TYR A 332 18.71 7.43 2.08
CA TYR A 332 17.60 8.37 2.00
C TYR A 332 16.43 7.86 2.87
N PRO A 333 15.91 8.64 3.83
CA PRO A 333 14.70 8.27 4.52
C PRO A 333 13.52 8.48 3.56
N LEU A 334 12.83 7.39 3.23
CA LEU A 334 11.45 7.41 2.76
C LEU A 334 10.56 7.95 3.89
N GLY A 335 10.59 9.27 4.08
CA GLY A 335 10.00 9.99 5.21
C GLY A 335 8.97 11.03 4.78
N CYS A 336 8.26 10.83 3.67
CA CYS A 336 7.17 11.72 3.25
C CYS A 336 5.95 10.91 2.85
N LEU A 337 5.40 10.09 3.76
CA LEU A 337 4.00 9.58 3.73
C LEU A 337 3.60 8.80 5.00
N ALA A 338 4.31 8.96 6.13
CA ALA A 338 3.86 8.41 7.41
C ALA A 338 2.89 9.40 8.10
N PRO A 339 1.72 8.96 8.60
CA PRO A 339 0.82 9.82 9.35
C PRO A 339 1.42 10.12 10.72
N THR A 340 1.62 11.40 11.02
CA THR A 340 1.96 11.89 12.36
C THR A 340 0.88 11.46 13.35
N GLY A 341 1.19 10.46 14.15
CA GLY A 341 0.43 10.09 15.33
C GLY A 341 1.32 10.23 16.54
N LYS A 342 1.15 11.33 17.28
CA LYS A 342 1.24 11.45 18.75
C LYS A 342 1.35 12.93 19.13
N ASP A 343 0.27 13.43 19.72
CA ASP A 343 0.19 14.43 20.79
C ASP A 343 -1.17 14.12 21.45
N GLY A 344 -1.37 14.01 22.75
CA GLY A 344 -0.53 14.02 23.94
C GLY A 344 -1.46 13.59 25.08
N ALA A 345 -0.95 12.81 26.02
CA ALA A 345 -1.65 12.55 27.27
C ALA A 345 -1.48 13.77 28.17
N ALA A 346 -2.60 14.42 28.50
CA ALA A 346 -2.91 15.05 29.77
C ALA A 346 -4.44 15.05 29.90
#